data_AF-A0A1W9V3L7-F1
#
_entry.id   AF-A0A1W9V3L7-F1
#
_cell.length_a   1.000
_cell.length_b   1.000
_cell.length_c   1.000
_cell.angle_alpha   90.00
_cell.angle_beta   90.00
_cell.angle_gamma   90.00
#
_symmetry.space_group_name_H-M   'P 1'
#
loop_
_entity.id
_entity.type
_entity.pdbx_description
1 polymer ?
#
loop_
_entity_poly.entity_id
_entity_poly.type
_entity_poly.pdbx_seq_one_letter_code
_entity_poly.pdbx_strand_id
1 'polypeptide(L)'
;MADVELIDEVWKHNHKTPPPFEEIVVDTVRELAKLNPQGHVHVTELYAAINMVRRCPPGPLMSLLETRPWFIHVGDLHFRFDDSEGK
;
A
#
# COMPACT_ATOMS: atom_id res chain seq x y z
N MET A 1 -11.60 -9.97 23.92
CA MET A 1 -11.17 -10.97 22.93
C MET A 1 -11.53 -10.40 21.57
N ALA A 2 -10.61 -10.39 20.59
CA ALA A 2 -10.93 -9.90 19.26
C ALA A 2 -12.00 -10.79 18.63
N ASP A 3 -13.01 -10.19 18.00
CA ASP A 3 -14.10 -10.91 17.36
C ASP A 3 -13.59 -11.49 16.04
N VAL A 4 -13.08 -12.72 16.10
CA VAL A 4 -12.44 -13.41 14.98
C VAL A 4 -13.44 -13.61 13.83
N GLU A 5 -14.73 -13.77 14.14
CA GLU A 5 -15.79 -13.95 13.16
C GLU A 5 -16.06 -12.66 12.38
N LEU A 6 -16.10 -11.49 13.03
CA LEU A 6 -16.19 -10.20 12.35
C LEU A 6 -14.98 -9.96 11.44
N ILE A 7 -13.78 -10.30 11.90
CA ILE A 7 -12.55 -10.18 11.10
C ILE A 7 -12.63 -11.09 9.86
N ASP A 8 -13.13 -12.31 10.01
CA ASP A 8 -13.29 -13.29 8.92
C ASP A 8 -14.35 -12.85 7.89
N GLU A 9 -15.47 -12.28 8.33
CA GLU A 9 -16.50 -11.76 7.42
C GLU A 9 -16.02 -10.53 6.63
N VAL A 10 -15.29 -9.61 7.28
CA VAL A 10 -14.65 -8.48 6.58
C VAL A 10 -13.62 -8.98 5.56
N TRP A 11 -12.86 -10.01 5.91
CA TRP A 11 -11.87 -10.63 5.02
C TRP A 11 -12.52 -11.31 3.81
N LYS A 12 -13.64 -12.03 4.01
CA LYS A 12 -14.45 -12.63 2.93
C LYS A 12 -15.11 -11.58 2.04
N HIS A 13 -15.60 -10.48 2.60
CA HIS A 13 -16.24 -9.40 1.84
C HIS A 13 -15.23 -8.70 0.92
N ASN A 14 -14.06 -8.35 1.44
CA ASN A 14 -12.98 -7.76 0.64
C ASN A 14 -12.47 -8.71 -0.46
N HIS A 15 -12.62 -10.03 -0.30
CA HIS A 15 -12.26 -10.99 -1.35
C HIS A 15 -13.24 -11.03 -2.53
N LYS A 16 -14.52 -10.67 -2.34
CA LYS A 16 -15.53 -10.72 -3.42
C LYS A 16 -15.37 -9.58 -4.41
N THR A 17 -15.01 -8.41 -3.93
CA THR A 17 -14.77 -7.20 -4.72
C THR A 17 -13.61 -6.43 -4.12
N PRO A 18 -12.36 -6.91 -4.34
CA PRO A 18 -11.21 -6.21 -3.81
C PRO A 18 -11.10 -4.83 -4.48
N PRO A 19 -10.74 -3.78 -3.73
CA PRO A 19 -10.43 -2.50 -4.34
C PRO A 19 -9.32 -2.66 -5.41
N PRO A 20 -9.27 -1.75 -6.40
CA PRO A 20 -8.17 -1.68 -7.35
C PRO A 20 -6.82 -1.76 -6.64
N PHE A 21 -5.86 -2.48 -7.24
CA PHE A 21 -4.55 -2.69 -6.62
C PHE A 21 -3.87 -1.37 -6.27
N GLU A 22 -3.99 -0.37 -7.14
CA GLU A 22 -3.47 0.97 -6.94
C GLU A 22 -4.05 1.68 -5.71
N GLU A 23 -5.35 1.54 -5.47
CA GLU A 23 -6.03 2.10 -4.29
C GLU A 23 -5.46 1.48 -3.01
N ILE A 24 -5.28 0.16 -2.99
CA ILE A 24 -4.64 -0.56 -1.87
C ILE A 24 -3.23 0.00 -1.63
N VAL A 25 -2.44 0.22 -2.68
CA VAL A 25 -1.07 0.74 -2.55
C VAL A 25 -1.09 2.17 -2.00
N VAL A 26 -1.94 3.05 -2.54
CA VAL A 26 -2.04 4.45 -2.11
C VAL A 26 -2.44 4.55 -0.65
N ASP A 27 -3.49 3.82 -0.23
CA ASP A 27 -3.94 3.82 1.15
C ASP A 27 -2.86 3.27 2.09
N THR A 28 -2.19 2.18 1.70
CA THR A 28 -1.11 1.60 2.49
C THR A 28 0.07 2.57 2.65
N VAL A 29 0.51 3.23 1.57
CA VAL A 29 1.59 4.22 1.64
C VAL A 29 1.20 5.40 2.52
N ARG A 30 -0.04 5.91 2.40
CA ARG A 30 -0.52 7.01 3.25
C ARG A 30 -0.47 6.65 4.73
N GLU A 31 -0.91 5.45 5.11
CA GLU A 31 -0.86 5.02 6.50
C GLU A 31 0.57 4.78 7.00
N LEU A 32 1.43 4.14 6.20
CA LEU A 32 2.83 3.92 6.57
C LEU A 32 3.62 5.23 6.67
N ALA A 33 3.37 6.20 5.78
CA ALA A 33 4.04 7.49 5.79
C ALA A 33 3.77 8.29 7.08
N LYS A 34 2.60 8.12 7.71
CA LYS A 34 2.30 8.77 9.01
C LYS A 34 3.21 8.29 10.15
N LEU A 35 3.79 7.09 10.02
CA LEU A 35 4.67 6.51 11.03
C LEU A 35 6.11 7.00 10.91
N ASN A 36 6.47 7.65 9.79
CA ASN A 36 7.81 8.17 9.54
C ASN A 36 7.77 9.72 9.47
N PRO A 37 8.54 10.46 10.30
CA PRO A 37 8.60 11.93 10.25
C PRO A 37 8.99 12.51 8.88
N GLN A 38 9.72 11.76 8.05
CA GLN A 38 10.08 12.17 6.69
C GLN A 38 8.99 11.83 5.65
N GLY A 39 7.98 11.05 6.04
CA GLY A 39 6.92 10.60 5.13
C GLY A 39 7.37 9.62 4.06
N HIS A 40 8.57 9.03 4.21
CA HIS A 40 9.14 8.08 3.26
C HIS A 40 8.82 6.65 3.70
N VAL A 41 8.59 5.78 2.72
CA VAL A 41 8.30 4.36 2.93
C VAL A 41 9.25 3.53 2.07
N HIS A 42 9.94 2.56 2.66
CA HIS A 42 10.78 1.64 1.91
C HIS A 42 9.93 0.59 1.17
N VAL A 43 10.32 0.20 -0.06
CA VAL A 43 9.56 -0.78 -0.86
C VAL A 43 9.34 -2.10 -0.11
N THR A 44 10.30 -2.59 0.66
CA THR A 44 10.15 -3.85 1.41
C THR A 44 9.07 -3.77 2.48
N GLU A 45 8.96 -2.64 3.18
CA GLU A 45 7.92 -2.43 4.21
C GLU A 45 6.54 -2.34 3.57
N LEU A 46 6.44 -1.56 2.49
CA LEU A 46 5.22 -1.42 1.71
C LEU A 46 4.76 -2.78 1.13
N TYR A 47 5.69 -3.54 0.55
CA TYR A 47 5.39 -4.86 0.00
C TYR A 47 4.90 -5.83 1.08
N ALA A 48 5.52 -5.82 2.26
CA ALA A 48 5.08 -6.66 3.37
C ALA A 48 3.65 -6.29 3.81
N ALA A 49 3.36 -5.00 3.98
CA ALA A 49 2.04 -4.51 4.36
C ALA A 49 0.96 -4.86 3.32
N ILE A 50 1.25 -4.63 2.04
CA ILE A 50 0.32 -4.99 0.94
C ILE A 50 0.04 -6.50 0.94
N ASN A 51 1.04 -7.35 1.13
CA ASN A 51 0.85 -8.80 1.12
C ASN A 51 0.02 -9.34 2.30
N MET A 52 -0.15 -8.56 3.37
CA MET A 52 -1.11 -8.89 4.45
C MET A 52 -2.56 -8.68 4.01
N VAL A 53 -2.80 -7.73 3.11
CA VAL A 53 -4.13 -7.39 2.59
C VAL A 53 -4.45 -8.18 1.32
N ARG A 54 -3.51 -8.21 0.37
CA ARG A 54 -3.64 -8.84 -0.95
C ARG A 54 -2.29 -9.36 -1.42
N ARG A 55 -2.16 -10.68 -1.55
CA ARG A 55 -0.94 -11.29 -2.10
C ARG A 55 -0.69 -10.81 -3.53
N CYS A 56 0.53 -10.37 -3.80
CA CYS A 56 0.97 -9.97 -5.14
C CYS A 56 2.46 -10.28 -5.32
N PRO A 57 2.93 -10.59 -6.53
CA PRO A 57 4.36 -10.60 -6.81
C PRO A 57 4.95 -9.19 -6.67
N PRO A 58 6.26 -9.04 -6.44
CA PRO A 58 6.88 -7.72 -6.26
C PRO A 58 6.86 -6.84 -7.52
N GLY A 59 6.90 -7.45 -8.71
CA GLY A 59 6.96 -6.74 -9.99
C GLY A 59 5.83 -5.73 -10.21
N PRO A 60 4.53 -6.10 -10.05
CA PRO A 60 3.42 -5.15 -10.14
C PRO A 60 3.50 -3.96 -9.19
N LEU A 61 3.98 -4.16 -7.96
CA LEU A 61 4.17 -3.05 -7.01
C LEU A 61 5.25 -2.10 -7.52
N MET A 62 6.41 -2.64 -7.90
CA MET A 62 7.52 -1.82 -8.41
C MET A 62 7.13 -1.06 -9.68
N SER A 63 6.46 -1.73 -10.61
CA SER A 63 5.96 -1.10 -11.83
C SER A 63 4.97 0.04 -11.53
N LEU A 64 4.10 -0.11 -10.53
CA LEU A 64 3.19 0.96 -10.13
C LEU A 64 3.94 2.16 -9.53
N LEU A 65 4.89 1.90 -8.64
CA LEU A 65 5.72 2.96 -8.01
C LEU A 65 6.56 3.73 -9.03
N GLU A 66 7.00 3.08 -10.10
CA GLU A 66 7.81 3.71 -11.16
C GLU A 66 6.98 4.44 -12.23
N THR A 67 5.72 4.04 -12.43
CA THR A 67 4.89 4.57 -13.52
C THR A 67 3.95 5.69 -13.10
N ARG A 68 3.61 5.79 -11.81
CA ARG A 68 2.71 6.85 -11.33
C ARG A 68 3.49 8.05 -10.81
N PRO A 69 3.17 9.28 -11.28
CA PRO A 69 3.97 10.47 -10.97
C PRO A 69 3.87 10.92 -9.51
N TRP A 70 2.82 10.53 -8.78
CA TRP A 70 2.64 10.85 -7.37
C TRP A 70 3.47 9.96 -6.42
N PHE A 71 4.17 8.94 -6.92
CA PHE A 71 5.18 8.22 -6.15
C PHE A 71 6.56 8.78 -6.46
N ILE A 72 7.11 9.53 -5.51
CA ILE A 72 8.40 10.22 -5.65
C ILE A 72 9.49 9.34 -5.05
N HIS A 73 10.40 8.85 -5.88
CA HIS A 73 11.59 8.14 -5.42
C HIS A 73 12.56 9.11 -4.73
N VAL A 74 12.96 8.79 -3.51
CA VAL A 74 13.84 9.65 -2.67
C VAL A 74 15.19 9.01 -2.37
N GLY A 75 15.51 7.87 -3.01
CA GLY A 75 16.77 7.14 -2.85
C GLY A 75 16.62 5.86 -2.01
N ASP A 76 17.56 4.91 -2.18
CA ASP A 76 17.61 3.65 -1.41
C ASP A 76 16.25 2.91 -1.35
N LEU A 77 15.55 2.80 -2.49
CA LEU A 77 14.21 2.21 -2.59
C LEU A 77 13.15 2.82 -1.64
N HIS A 78 13.33 4.05 -1.20
CA HIS A 78 12.31 4.81 -0.48
C HIS A 78 11.47 5.62 -1.45
N PHE A 79 10.17 5.66 -1.16
CA PHE A 79 9.18 6.44 -1.91
C PHE A 79 8.41 7.35 -0.97
N ARG A 80 8.08 8.54 -1.46
CA ARG A 80 7.14 9.47 -0.83
C ARG A 80 5.91 9.60 -1.71
N PHE A 81 4.74 9.68 -1.11
CA PHE A 81 3.50 9.93 -1.84
C PHE A 81 3.18 11.43 -1.85
N ASP A 82 2.90 11.97 -3.03
CA ASP A 82 2.43 13.35 -3.20
C ASP A 82 0.91 13.39 -3.39
N ASP A 83 0.20 13.89 -2.38
CA ASP A 83 -1.26 13.94 -2.36
C ASP A 83 -1.84 14.96 -3.35
N SER A 84 -1.01 15.87 -3.87
CA SER A 84 -1.43 16.92 -4.81
C SER A 84 -1.70 16.37 -6.22
N GLU A 85 -1.02 15.28 -6.58
CA GLU A 85 -1.03 14.70 -7.93
C GLU A 85 -1.90 13.43 -8.03
N GLY A 86 -2.30 12.83 -6.90
CA GLY A 86 -2.98 11.52 -6.83
C GLY A 86 -4.52 11.55 -6.82
N LYS A 87 -5.16 12.47 -7.55
CA LYS A 87 -6.63 12.67 -7.53
C LYS A 87 -7.34 12.13 -8.78
#